data_AF-A0A8A3S7S5-F1
#
_entry.id   AF-A0A8A3S7S5-F1
#
_cell.length_a   1.000
_cell.length_b   1.000
_cell.length_c   1.000
_cell.angle_alpha   90.00
_cell.angle_beta   90.00
_cell.angle_gamma   90.00
#
_symmetry.space_group_name_H-M   'P 1'
#
loop_
_entity.id
_entity.type
_entity.pdbx_description
1 polymer ?
#
loop_
_entity_poly.entity_id
_entity_poly.type
_entity_poly.pdbx_seq_one_letter_code
_entity_poly.pdbx_strand_id
1 'polypeptide(L)'
;MGYFASLIQRKFKDVAGKRYDTVVKEYREFLLTEEEAVVPEVASILMPLDYFVKEIPPALYETLSTYKGATVSLVYIIDMEVIRIVEDSLDEAAIQDFKQKRENFGEELLKQTVSELEAEGLSVKSRLFSGKKYENILELAGDHDMIVVSKQYGASTTEISPLSSVTLKLAQTADIPIIVY
;
A
#
# COMPACT_ATOMS: atom_id res chain seq x y z
N MET A 1 15.29 -22.04 18.13
CA MET A 1 16.19 -21.51 19.18
C MET A 1 17.53 -22.24 19.40
N GLY A 2 17.59 -23.59 19.43
CA GLY A 2 18.81 -24.30 19.89
C GLY A 2 20.04 -24.18 19.00
N TYR A 3 19.87 -24.12 17.67
CA TYR A 3 20.99 -24.25 16.73
C TYR A 3 21.83 -22.96 16.62
N PHE A 4 21.19 -21.80 16.44
CA PHE A 4 21.87 -20.51 16.39
C PHE A 4 22.52 -20.13 17.72
N ALA A 5 21.82 -20.35 18.84
CA ALA A 5 22.37 -20.15 20.18
C ALA A 5 23.62 -21.04 20.40
N SER A 6 23.57 -22.30 19.97
CA SER A 6 24.72 -23.22 20.07
C SER A 6 25.92 -22.79 19.21
N LEU A 7 25.68 -22.25 18.02
CA LEU A 7 26.73 -21.78 17.11
C LEU A 7 27.45 -20.54 17.66
N ILE A 8 26.69 -19.60 18.21
CA ILE A 8 27.24 -18.39 18.82
C ILE A 8 27.97 -18.73 20.12
N GLN A 9 27.38 -19.53 21.01
CA GLN A 9 28.04 -19.99 22.24
C GLN A 9 29.32 -20.77 21.95
N ARG A 10 29.36 -21.58 20.86
CA ARG A 10 30.58 -22.29 20.46
C ARG A 10 31.68 -21.37 19.97
N LYS A 11 31.33 -20.32 19.21
CA LYS A 11 32.31 -19.39 18.60
C LYS A 11 32.86 -18.38 19.61
N PHE A 12 32.09 -18.02 20.63
CA PHE A 12 32.46 -17.00 21.63
C PHE A 12 32.64 -17.56 23.05
N LYS A 13 32.75 -18.88 23.18
CA LYS A 13 32.89 -19.63 24.43
C LYS A 13 33.95 -19.06 25.37
N ASP A 14 35.06 -18.60 24.79
CA ASP A 14 36.23 -18.12 25.54
C ASP A 14 36.31 -16.59 25.69
N VAL A 15 35.39 -15.84 25.07
CA VAL A 15 35.41 -14.36 25.05
C VAL A 15 34.35 -13.74 25.95
N ALA A 16 33.18 -14.39 26.07
CA ALA A 16 32.00 -13.73 26.63
C ALA A 16 31.16 -14.58 27.58
N GLY A 17 31.70 -15.67 28.14
CA GLY A 17 30.95 -16.72 28.84
C GLY A 17 29.90 -16.25 29.87
N LYS A 18 30.13 -15.17 30.63
CA LYS A 18 29.11 -14.60 31.55
C LYS A 18 28.41 -13.35 31.02
N ARG A 19 29.07 -12.58 30.16
CA ARG A 19 28.51 -11.31 29.64
C ARG A 19 27.43 -11.54 28.59
N TYR A 20 27.59 -12.57 27.76
CA TYR A 20 26.61 -12.88 26.72
C TYR A 20 25.29 -13.38 27.31
N ASP A 21 25.35 -14.27 28.30
CA ASP A 21 24.15 -14.75 29.00
C ASP A 21 23.44 -13.62 29.75
N THR A 22 24.18 -12.69 30.35
CA THR A 22 23.60 -11.48 30.97
C THR A 22 22.94 -10.59 29.92
N VAL A 23 23.60 -10.32 28.78
CA VAL A 23 23.04 -9.50 27.69
C VAL A 23 21.80 -10.17 27.08
N VAL A 24 21.82 -11.46 26.78
CA VAL A 24 20.62 -12.16 26.25
C VAL A 24 19.47 -12.15 27.26
N LYS A 25 19.77 -12.20 28.56
CA LYS A 25 18.75 -12.17 29.62
C LYS A 25 18.18 -10.76 29.86
N GLU A 26 19.03 -9.74 29.85
CA GLU A 26 18.64 -8.33 30.00
C GLU A 26 17.95 -7.78 28.75
N TYR A 27 18.33 -8.25 27.56
CA TYR A 27 17.80 -7.77 26.30
C TYR A 27 16.79 -8.73 25.65
N ARG A 28 16.33 -9.75 26.37
CA ARG A 28 15.38 -10.75 25.85
C ARG A 28 14.09 -10.11 25.33
N GLU A 29 13.65 -9.03 25.97
CA GLU A 29 12.46 -8.26 25.60
C GLU A 29 12.67 -7.40 24.34
N PHE A 30 13.91 -7.22 23.88
CA PHE A 30 14.27 -6.50 22.65
C PHE A 30 14.65 -7.44 21.50
N LEU A 31 14.74 -8.75 21.76
CA LEU A 31 15.00 -9.74 20.73
C LEU A 31 13.66 -10.22 20.19
N LEU A 32 13.38 -9.94 18.91
CA LEU A 32 12.24 -10.49 18.19
C LEU A 32 12.25 -12.02 18.38
N THR A 33 11.12 -12.57 18.80
CA THR A 33 10.87 -14.02 18.85
C THR A 33 10.95 -14.62 17.44
N GLU A 34 11.13 -15.94 17.33
CA GLU A 34 11.17 -16.61 16.00
C GLU A 34 9.88 -16.38 15.19
N GLU A 35 8.76 -16.09 15.86
CA GLU A 35 7.47 -15.72 15.25
C GLU A 35 7.45 -14.23 14.83
N GLU A 36 8.02 -13.32 15.62
CA GLU A 36 8.16 -11.89 15.28
C GLU A 36 9.27 -11.62 14.25
N ALA A 37 10.16 -12.58 14.02
CA ALA A 37 11.20 -12.54 13.00
C ALA A 37 10.69 -12.93 11.60
N VAL A 38 9.45 -13.42 11.49
CA VAL A 38 8.82 -13.71 10.20
C VAL A 38 8.34 -12.41 9.60
N VAL A 39 9.20 -11.77 8.80
CA VAL A 39 8.78 -10.69 7.91
C VAL A 39 7.74 -11.29 6.96
N PRO A 40 6.49 -10.81 6.95
CA PRO A 40 5.48 -11.33 6.04
C PRO A 40 5.97 -11.18 4.61
N GLU A 41 5.94 -12.27 3.85
CA GLU A 41 6.29 -12.26 2.44
C GLU A 41 5.17 -11.58 1.67
N VAL A 42 5.46 -10.40 1.11
CA VAL A 42 4.49 -9.64 0.31
C VAL A 42 4.61 -10.08 -1.14
N ALA A 43 3.64 -10.85 -1.63
CA ALA A 43 3.58 -11.30 -3.02
C ALA A 43 2.59 -10.48 -3.86
N SER A 44 1.65 -9.79 -3.21
CA SER A 44 0.57 -9.06 -3.86
C SER A 44 0.31 -7.71 -3.18
N ILE A 45 0.33 -6.64 -3.99
CA ILE A 45 0.23 -5.26 -3.52
C ILE A 45 -0.95 -4.59 -4.20
N LEU A 46 -1.94 -4.13 -3.43
CA LEU A 46 -3.04 -3.33 -3.94
C LEU A 46 -2.65 -1.84 -3.90
N MET A 47 -2.65 -1.19 -5.06
CA MET A 47 -2.34 0.24 -5.16
C MET A 47 -3.53 0.99 -5.77
N PRO A 48 -4.40 1.58 -4.93
CA PRO A 48 -5.54 2.35 -5.41
C PRO A 48 -5.17 3.79 -5.78
N LEU A 49 -5.67 4.21 -6.93
CA LEU A 49 -5.59 5.56 -7.47
C LEU A 49 -6.99 6.13 -7.68
N ASP A 50 -7.09 7.44 -7.59
CA ASP A 50 -8.27 8.18 -8.01
C ASP A 50 -7.87 9.57 -8.50
N TYR A 51 -8.86 10.41 -8.80
CA TYR A 51 -8.62 11.75 -9.30
C TYR A 51 -7.80 12.66 -8.36
N PHE A 52 -7.81 12.40 -7.06
CA PHE A 52 -7.10 13.23 -6.10
C PHE A 52 -5.63 12.84 -5.98
N VAL A 53 -5.25 11.65 -6.45
CA VAL A 53 -3.85 11.24 -6.55
C VAL A 53 -3.22 11.86 -7.79
N LYS A 54 -2.42 12.91 -7.59
CA LYS A 54 -1.78 13.64 -8.70
C LYS A 54 -0.36 13.19 -8.99
N GLU A 55 0.38 12.83 -7.95
CA GLU A 55 1.80 12.50 -8.05
C GLU A 55 2.10 11.35 -7.10
N ILE A 56 2.98 10.46 -7.56
CA ILE A 56 3.51 9.36 -6.76
C ILE A 56 5.00 9.63 -6.56
N PRO A 57 5.50 9.68 -5.31
CA PRO A 57 6.90 9.96 -5.04
C PRO A 57 7.80 8.89 -5.66
N PRO A 58 8.90 9.23 -6.37
CA PRO A 58 9.81 8.24 -6.93
C PRO A 58 10.38 7.26 -5.90
N ALA A 59 10.62 7.73 -4.68
CA ALA A 59 11.07 6.90 -3.57
C ALA A 59 10.07 5.79 -3.18
N LEU A 60 8.78 5.94 -3.50
CA LEU A 60 7.80 4.88 -3.31
C LEU A 60 8.10 3.72 -4.26
N TYR A 61 8.41 3.97 -5.53
CA TYR A 61 8.71 2.91 -6.49
C TYR A 61 9.95 2.12 -6.07
N GLU A 62 11.01 2.81 -5.65
CA GLU A 62 12.20 2.18 -5.07
C GLU A 62 11.86 1.34 -3.82
N THR A 63 10.97 1.85 -2.96
CA THR A 63 10.52 1.09 -1.78
C THR A 63 9.76 -0.17 -2.18
N LEU A 64 8.87 -0.09 -3.16
CA LEU A 64 8.07 -1.23 -3.62
C LEU A 64 8.93 -2.28 -4.34
N SER A 65 9.99 -1.87 -5.05
CA SER A 65 10.89 -2.79 -5.76
C SER A 65 11.68 -3.71 -4.82
N THR A 66 11.76 -3.38 -3.53
CA THR A 66 12.33 -4.26 -2.51
C THR A 66 11.53 -5.54 -2.30
N TYR A 67 10.23 -5.54 -2.62
CA TYR A 67 9.35 -6.72 -2.59
C TYR A 67 9.50 -7.54 -3.88
N LYS A 68 10.63 -8.26 -3.99
CA LYS A 68 10.99 -9.01 -5.19
C LYS A 68 9.93 -10.06 -5.55
N GLY A 69 9.48 -10.02 -6.80
CA GLY A 69 8.47 -10.96 -7.30
C GLY A 69 7.03 -10.59 -6.95
N ALA A 70 6.81 -9.51 -6.21
CA ALA A 70 5.46 -9.04 -5.92
C ALA A 70 4.76 -8.54 -7.20
N THR A 71 3.45 -8.76 -7.26
CA THR A 71 2.58 -8.19 -8.30
C THR A 71 1.80 -7.01 -7.74
N VAL A 72 1.88 -5.86 -8.41
CA VAL A 72 1.10 -4.67 -8.09
C VAL A 72 -0.21 -4.69 -8.86
N SER A 73 -1.32 -4.79 -8.15
CA SER A 73 -2.67 -4.56 -8.66
C SER A 73 -2.97 -3.06 -8.57
N LEU A 74 -2.73 -2.35 -9.68
CA LEU A 74 -2.96 -0.92 -9.79
C LEU A 74 -4.42 -0.66 -10.21
N VAL A 75 -5.21 -0.02 -9.35
CA VAL A 75 -6.65 0.17 -9.61
C VAL A 75 -7.01 1.65 -9.60
N TYR A 76 -7.60 2.15 -10.69
CA TYR A 76 -8.16 3.50 -10.73
C TYR A 76 -9.68 3.44 -10.53
N ILE A 77 -10.19 4.12 -9.50
CA ILE A 77 -11.62 4.15 -9.21
C ILE A 77 -12.22 5.52 -9.51
N ILE A 78 -13.15 5.54 -10.46
CA ILE A 78 -14.04 6.69 -10.68
C ILE A 78 -15.18 6.63 -9.67
N ASP A 79 -15.37 7.73 -8.94
CA ASP A 79 -16.35 7.81 -7.87
C ASP A 79 -17.79 7.89 -8.41
N MET A 80 -18.59 6.84 -8.17
CA MET A 80 -19.98 6.82 -8.61
C MET A 80 -20.85 7.88 -7.93
N GLU A 81 -20.52 8.31 -6.71
CA GLU A 81 -21.31 9.35 -6.03
C GLU A 81 -21.15 10.71 -6.71
N VAL A 82 -19.92 11.02 -7.14
CA VAL A 82 -19.63 12.22 -7.94
C VAL A 82 -20.37 12.18 -9.28
N ILE A 83 -20.40 11.02 -9.95
CA ILE A 83 -21.13 10.86 -11.21
C ILE A 83 -22.62 11.19 -11.01
N ARG A 84 -23.26 10.66 -9.97
CA ARG A 84 -24.69 10.89 -9.70
C ARG A 84 -25.02 12.37 -9.45
N ILE A 85 -24.19 13.06 -8.65
CA ILE A 85 -24.39 14.49 -8.36
C ILE A 85 -24.32 15.32 -9.65
N VAL A 86 -23.40 14.98 -10.54
CA VAL A 86 -23.20 15.66 -11.82
C VAL A 86 -24.36 15.36 -12.78
N GLU A 87 -24.84 14.11 -12.81
CA GLU A 87 -26.00 13.70 -13.62
C GLU A 87 -27.28 14.46 -13.29
N ASP A 88 -27.50 14.80 -12.02
CA ASP A 88 -28.66 15.59 -11.58
C ASP A 88 -28.59 17.08 -11.97
N SER A 89 -27.40 17.56 -12.36
CA SER A 89 -27.10 18.99 -12.51
C SER A 89 -26.79 19.44 -13.95
N LEU A 90 -26.51 18.50 -14.86
CA LEU A 90 -26.00 18.78 -16.21
C LEU A 90 -26.87 18.16 -17.31
N ASP A 91 -26.73 18.66 -18.53
CA ASP A 91 -27.31 18.04 -19.70
C ASP A 91 -26.51 16.80 -20.16
N GLU A 92 -27.14 15.95 -20.98
CA GLU A 92 -26.58 14.66 -21.39
C GLU A 92 -25.21 14.80 -22.07
N ALA A 93 -25.01 15.85 -22.87
CA ALA A 93 -23.74 16.12 -23.54
C ALA A 93 -22.61 16.46 -22.54
N ALA A 94 -22.88 17.31 -21.55
CA ALA A 94 -21.89 17.66 -20.53
C ALA A 94 -21.59 16.48 -19.59
N ILE A 95 -22.56 15.59 -19.33
CA ILE A 95 -22.33 14.35 -18.58
C ILE A 95 -21.36 13.43 -19.31
N GLN A 96 -21.55 13.24 -20.63
CA GLN A 96 -20.65 12.40 -21.43
C GLN A 96 -19.24 13.00 -21.50
N ASP A 97 -19.12 14.31 -21.73
CA ASP A 97 -17.82 14.99 -21.72
C ASP A 97 -17.12 14.89 -20.35
N PHE A 98 -17.87 15.02 -19.25
CA PHE A 98 -17.34 14.83 -17.90
C PHE A 98 -16.80 13.41 -17.68
N LYS A 99 -17.58 12.38 -18.06
CA LYS A 99 -17.17 10.97 -17.95
C LYS A 99 -15.91 10.70 -18.77
N GLN A 100 -15.89 11.12 -20.03
CA GLN A 100 -14.73 10.93 -20.92
C GLN A 100 -13.47 11.59 -20.35
N LYS A 101 -13.57 12.82 -19.83
CA LYS A 101 -12.42 13.52 -19.23
C LYS A 101 -11.88 12.78 -18.01
N ARG A 102 -12.74 12.18 -17.18
CA ARG A 102 -12.36 11.40 -16.00
C ARG A 102 -11.68 10.09 -16.39
N GLU A 103 -12.22 9.40 -17.38
CA GLU A 103 -11.64 8.17 -17.92
C GLU A 103 -10.26 8.44 -18.54
N ASN A 104 -10.14 9.43 -19.41
CA ASN A 104 -8.86 9.79 -20.04
C ASN A 104 -7.79 10.12 -18.99
N PHE A 105 -8.13 10.93 -17.98
CA PHE A 105 -7.20 11.25 -16.90
C PHE A 105 -6.76 9.98 -16.13
N GLY A 106 -7.71 9.09 -15.82
CA GLY A 106 -7.42 7.83 -15.15
C GLY A 106 -6.53 6.91 -15.97
N GLU A 107 -6.78 6.79 -17.27
CA GLU A 107 -5.96 6.00 -18.19
C GLU A 107 -4.54 6.54 -18.33
N GLU A 108 -4.38 7.86 -18.45
CA GLU A 108 -3.07 8.51 -18.51
C GLU A 108 -2.26 8.27 -17.24
N LEU A 109 -2.88 8.47 -16.07
CA LEU A 109 -2.24 8.23 -14.79
C LEU A 109 -1.85 6.75 -14.63
N LEU A 110 -2.76 5.82 -14.91
CA LEU A 110 -2.48 4.39 -14.86
C LEU A 110 -1.31 4.02 -15.77
N LYS A 111 -1.30 4.50 -17.01
CA LYS A 111 -0.23 4.22 -17.98
C LYS A 111 1.12 4.73 -17.49
N GLN A 112 1.16 5.95 -16.95
CA GLN A 112 2.39 6.51 -16.40
C GLN A 112 2.89 5.67 -15.21
N THR A 113 2.02 5.39 -14.24
CA THR A 113 2.39 4.65 -13.03
C THR A 113 2.79 3.21 -13.32
N VAL A 114 2.11 2.53 -14.26
CA VAL A 114 2.54 1.21 -14.75
C VAL A 114 3.96 1.28 -15.28
N SER A 115 4.26 2.25 -16.16
CA SER A 115 5.59 2.40 -16.73
C SER A 115 6.66 2.65 -15.67
N GLU A 116 6.36 3.44 -14.63
CA GLU A 116 7.31 3.74 -13.55
C GLU A 116 7.54 2.52 -12.64
N LEU A 117 6.49 1.75 -12.31
CA LEU A 117 6.59 0.52 -11.54
C LEU A 117 7.34 -0.60 -12.30
N GLU A 118 7.04 -0.78 -13.59
CA GLU A 118 7.71 -1.77 -14.42
C GLU A 118 9.18 -1.43 -14.67
N ALA A 119 9.54 -0.13 -14.75
CA ALA A 119 10.92 0.32 -14.85
C ALA A 119 11.76 -0.07 -13.61
N GLU A 120 11.12 -0.15 -12.44
CA GLU A 120 11.73 -0.67 -11.19
C GLU A 120 11.68 -2.21 -11.08
N GLY A 121 11.18 -2.91 -12.10
CA GLY A 121 11.19 -4.37 -12.19
C GLY A 121 10.00 -5.08 -11.51
N LEU A 122 8.93 -4.35 -11.17
CA LEU A 122 7.70 -4.92 -10.61
C LEU A 122 6.77 -5.44 -11.72
N SER A 123 6.03 -6.51 -11.43
CA SER A 123 4.94 -6.95 -12.30
C SER A 123 3.68 -6.15 -11.97
N VAL A 124 3.01 -5.57 -12.96
CA VAL A 124 1.84 -4.71 -12.74
C VAL A 124 0.64 -5.24 -13.50
N LYS A 125 -0.51 -5.26 -12.83
CA LYS A 125 -1.84 -5.44 -13.44
C LYS A 125 -2.64 -4.19 -13.17
N SER A 126 -3.05 -3.49 -14.23
CA SER A 126 -3.85 -2.27 -14.10
C SER A 126 -5.30 -2.47 -14.52
N ARG A 127 -6.23 -1.76 -13.87
CA ARG A 127 -7.62 -1.64 -14.33
C ARG A 127 -8.25 -0.32 -13.87
N LEU A 128 -9.16 0.18 -14.70
CA LEU A 128 -10.01 1.33 -14.41
C LEU A 128 -11.46 0.87 -14.28
N PHE A 129 -12.17 1.33 -13.26
CA PHE A 129 -13.61 1.07 -13.12
C PHE A 129 -14.31 2.14 -12.29
N SER A 130 -15.64 2.21 -12.39
CA SER A 130 -16.47 3.06 -11.54
C SER A 130 -16.94 2.30 -10.30
N GLY A 131 -16.86 2.93 -9.13
CA GLY A 131 -17.09 2.24 -7.86
C GLY A 131 -17.30 3.16 -6.67
N LYS A 132 -17.47 2.54 -5.50
CA LYS A 132 -17.35 3.20 -4.20
C LYS A 132 -15.97 2.93 -3.63
N LYS A 133 -15.17 3.99 -3.48
CA LYS A 133 -13.73 3.89 -3.21
C LYS A 133 -13.42 3.03 -1.98
N TYR A 134 -13.98 3.35 -0.83
CA TYR A 134 -13.67 2.63 0.40
C TYR A 134 -14.10 1.15 0.32
N GLU A 135 -15.35 0.89 -0.04
CA GLU A 135 -15.91 -0.46 -0.07
C GLU A 135 -15.18 -1.36 -1.07
N ASN A 136 -14.92 -0.86 -2.29
CA ASN A 136 -14.22 -1.64 -3.29
C ASN A 136 -12.76 -1.89 -2.93
N ILE A 137 -12.06 -0.93 -2.31
CA ILE A 137 -10.67 -1.17 -1.88
C ILE A 137 -10.61 -2.13 -0.70
N LEU A 138 -11.52 -2.03 0.26
CA LEU A 138 -11.57 -2.97 1.38
C LEU A 138 -11.88 -4.40 0.92
N GLU A 139 -12.80 -4.56 -0.04
CA GLU A 139 -13.12 -5.85 -0.64
C GLU A 139 -11.89 -6.45 -1.35
N LEU A 140 -11.21 -5.65 -2.18
CA LEU A 140 -10.03 -6.10 -2.91
C LEU A 140 -8.84 -6.38 -1.98
N ALA A 141 -8.71 -5.65 -0.89
CA ALA A 141 -7.65 -5.86 0.09
C ALA A 141 -7.68 -7.28 0.67
N GLY A 142 -8.84 -7.93 0.75
CA GLY A 142 -8.96 -9.31 1.24
C GLY A 142 -8.16 -10.35 0.43
N ASP A 143 -7.83 -10.04 -0.83
CA ASP A 143 -7.06 -10.91 -1.73
C ASP A 143 -5.60 -10.44 -1.91
N HIS A 144 -5.13 -9.47 -1.11
CA HIS A 144 -3.78 -8.90 -1.23
C HIS A 144 -3.03 -8.94 0.10
N ASP A 145 -1.71 -8.87 0.04
CA ASP A 145 -0.85 -8.90 1.24
C ASP A 145 -0.57 -7.50 1.80
N MET A 146 -0.70 -6.45 0.97
CA MET A 146 -0.43 -5.07 1.38
C MET A 146 -1.24 -4.06 0.57
N ILE A 147 -1.60 -2.93 1.19
CA ILE A 147 -2.17 -1.76 0.53
C ILE A 147 -1.13 -0.65 0.45
N VAL A 148 -1.02 0.02 -0.70
CA VAL A 148 -0.19 1.21 -0.88
C VAL A 148 -1.08 2.33 -1.37
N VAL A 149 -1.42 3.27 -0.50
CA VAL A 149 -2.45 4.28 -0.77
C VAL A 149 -1.95 5.70 -0.51
N SER A 150 -2.34 6.62 -1.38
CA SER A 150 -2.03 8.03 -1.16
C SER A 150 -2.78 8.59 0.05
N LYS A 151 -2.14 9.50 0.79
CA LYS A 151 -2.81 10.34 1.80
C LYS A 151 -3.98 11.14 1.24
N GLN A 152 -4.01 11.40 -0.07
CA GLN A 152 -5.06 12.17 -0.75
C GLN A 152 -6.13 11.28 -1.38
N TYR A 153 -6.00 9.96 -1.34
CA TYR A 153 -6.96 9.06 -1.98
C TYR A 153 -8.38 9.28 -1.44
N GLY A 154 -9.35 9.54 -2.32
CA GLY A 154 -10.73 9.82 -1.92
C GLY A 154 -10.95 11.18 -1.23
N ALA A 155 -10.07 12.17 -1.44
CA ALA A 155 -10.02 13.38 -0.63
C ALA A 155 -11.38 14.08 -0.39
N SER A 156 -11.83 14.00 0.86
CA SER A 156 -12.36 15.11 1.64
C SER A 156 -11.40 15.27 2.83
N THR A 157 -10.48 16.24 2.78
CA THR A 157 -9.53 16.47 3.87
C THR A 157 -10.18 17.31 4.95
N THR A 158 -9.98 16.95 6.22
CA THR A 158 -10.46 17.75 7.36
C THR A 158 -9.33 18.64 7.86
N GLU A 159 -9.64 19.77 8.50
CA GLU A 159 -8.61 20.63 9.12
C GLU A 159 -7.76 19.90 10.18
N ILE A 160 -8.22 18.74 10.63
CA ILE A 160 -7.66 17.99 11.75
C ILE A 160 -6.64 16.93 11.28
N SER A 161 -6.69 16.49 10.01
CA SER A 161 -5.84 15.39 9.52
C SER A 161 -5.28 15.68 8.12
N PRO A 162 -3.96 15.47 7.91
CA PRO A 162 -3.37 15.53 6.58
C PRO A 162 -3.75 14.33 5.69
N LEU A 163 -4.34 13.28 6.27
CA LEU A 163 -4.90 12.15 5.55
C LEU A 163 -6.37 12.40 5.21
N SER A 164 -6.79 11.97 4.02
CA SER A 164 -8.19 11.90 3.64
C SER A 164 -8.97 10.99 4.59
N SER A 165 -10.28 11.23 4.70
CA SER A 165 -11.18 10.37 5.49
C SER A 165 -11.15 8.91 5.01
N VAL A 166 -11.03 8.67 3.70
CA VAL A 166 -10.98 7.32 3.12
C VAL A 166 -9.68 6.61 3.51
N THR A 167 -8.53 7.27 3.36
CA THR A 167 -7.23 6.68 3.72
C THR A 167 -7.16 6.41 5.22
N LEU A 168 -7.65 7.34 6.05
CA LEU A 168 -7.72 7.14 7.50
C LEU A 168 -8.61 5.94 7.87
N LYS A 169 -9.77 5.82 7.22
CA LYS A 169 -10.69 4.70 7.45
C LYS A 169 -10.06 3.37 7.01
N LEU A 170 -9.39 3.32 5.86
CA LEU A 170 -8.66 2.13 5.41
C LEU A 170 -7.59 1.71 6.43
N ALA A 171 -6.78 2.65 6.92
CA ALA A 171 -5.75 2.37 7.91
C ALA A 171 -6.30 1.86 9.26
N GLN A 172 -7.58 2.13 9.56
CA GLN A 172 -8.24 1.66 10.78
C GLN A 172 -8.96 0.32 10.63
N THR A 173 -9.32 -0.07 9.40
CA THR A 173 -10.20 -1.23 9.16
C THR A 173 -9.59 -2.31 8.29
N ALA A 174 -8.49 -2.05 7.60
CA ALA A 174 -7.80 -3.09 6.83
C ALA A 174 -7.06 -4.03 7.78
N ASP A 175 -7.22 -5.34 7.56
CA ASP A 175 -6.54 -6.38 8.33
C ASP A 175 -5.12 -6.69 7.80
N ILE A 176 -4.67 -5.95 6.78
CA ILE A 176 -3.37 -6.12 6.12
C ILE A 176 -2.51 -4.85 6.25
N PRO A 177 -1.17 -4.97 6.18
CA PRO A 177 -0.26 -3.84 6.19
C PRO A 177 -0.63 -2.76 5.17
N ILE A 178 -0.41 -1.50 5.56
CA ILE A 178 -0.68 -0.33 4.72
C ILE A 178 0.53 0.60 4.68
N ILE A 179 0.94 0.98 3.47
CA ILE A 179 1.86 2.09 3.24
C ILE A 179 1.04 3.30 2.82
N VAL A 180 1.19 4.40 3.55
CA VAL A 180 0.57 5.69 3.23
C VAL A 180 1.64 6.64 2.70
N TYR A 181 1.40 7.25 1.53
CA TYR A 181 2.34 8.17 0.87
C TYR A 181 1.75 9.56 0.54
#